data_AF-A0A1U9LJX6-F1
#
_entry.id   AF-A0A1U9LJX6-F1
#
_cell.length_a   1.000
_cell.length_b   1.000
_cell.length_c   1.000
_cell.angle_alpha   90.00
_cell.angle_beta   90.00
_cell.angle_gamma   90.00
#
_symmetry.space_group_name_H-M   'P 1'
#
loop_
_entity.id
_entity.type
_entity.pdbx_description
1 polymer ?
#
loop_
_entity_poly.entity_id
_entity_poly.type
_entity_poly.pdbx_seq_one_letter_code
_entity_poly.pdbx_strand_id
1 'polypeptide(L)'
;MMTRPKNIHIQKLSYGRPVAFAGVAAFVAALTIKGIKSRRALKKKSIEDNRNGFLLGMTKTSHTPLFLSDEEIAEHMLIVGGGGYGQKELQLSFLYRTMLRGGGALYLNMHGDLGIAGKIAAWSDNAGRSKDLINLAFPSPGAPLPGYKPVCFNPFDVMDAETAAKSIVLGADVKSNAPSKPYLEMSFEMHRSILSCLFWLRDYKGLYVDAQVIQDHLNYEDLLAVAERKDLPEEHLKEVRNYLERMGTLGEDLAKKQHTLLQMMSTERLKLMTEQYPEIFISGRNDVNFFSVIEKQRIVSVTFPSLARSPDHIIFLSSLVLGAFECCARKISRTSEKSGAGSHPPFLVLSTEGGLSRLGNLCREGRANGLAMVLATADPSSLRRISDKEAEAIMSNTSTKIFMHVDEKQGATDATISKNVEVPDLTKLGMQEGIACCAGKHQTSIIVSSPPSAI
;
A
#
# COMPACT_ATOMS: atom_id res chain seq x y z
N MET A 1 29.01 -18.72 -83.79
CA MET A 1 27.94 -18.13 -84.63
C MET A 1 26.81 -17.69 -83.71
N MET A 2 26.19 -16.55 -84.04
CA MET A 2 25.15 -15.79 -83.31
C MET A 2 24.11 -16.67 -82.58
N THR A 3 23.53 -16.30 -81.42
CA THR A 3 22.63 -15.15 -81.22
C THR A 3 22.30 -14.89 -79.73
N ARG A 4 22.41 -13.61 -79.36
CA ARG A 4 21.64 -12.74 -78.43
C ARG A 4 21.01 -13.20 -77.08
N PRO A 5 20.92 -12.27 -76.09
CA PRO A 5 20.62 -12.54 -74.68
C PRO A 5 19.25 -12.03 -74.18
N LYS A 6 18.81 -12.47 -72.98
CA LYS A 6 17.95 -11.75 -72.00
C LYS A 6 18.30 -12.28 -70.60
N ASN A 7 18.90 -11.46 -69.73
CA ASN A 7 18.29 -10.74 -68.58
C ASN A 7 17.64 -11.67 -67.53
N ILE A 8 17.87 -11.61 -66.21
CA ILE A 8 18.57 -10.68 -65.30
C ILE A 8 18.93 -11.47 -64.02
N HIS A 9 20.17 -11.25 -63.57
CA HIS A 9 20.86 -11.40 -62.29
C HIS A 9 20.27 -12.07 -61.02
N ILE A 10 21.05 -13.03 -60.50
CA ILE A 10 21.15 -13.47 -59.10
C ILE A 10 22.63 -13.45 -58.64
N GLN A 11 22.83 -13.00 -57.38
CA GLN A 11 23.89 -13.29 -56.38
C GLN A 11 25.29 -12.63 -56.34
N LYS A 12 25.58 -12.23 -55.07
CA LYS A 12 26.79 -12.41 -54.22
C LYS A 12 28.09 -11.62 -54.49
N LEU A 13 28.46 -10.90 -53.41
CA LEU A 13 29.76 -10.87 -52.72
C LEU A 13 31.01 -11.31 -53.49
N SER A 14 31.97 -10.39 -53.62
CA SER A 14 33.38 -10.71 -53.81
C SER A 14 34.26 -9.85 -52.87
N TYR A 15 35.15 -10.55 -52.17
CA TYR A 15 36.24 -10.02 -51.35
C TYR A 15 37.45 -9.75 -52.25
N GLY A 16 38.11 -8.60 -52.09
CA GLY A 16 39.45 -8.31 -52.59
C GLY A 16 40.26 -7.58 -51.52
N ARG A 17 41.42 -8.15 -51.17
CA ARG A 17 42.47 -7.67 -50.24
C ARG A 17 43.77 -7.50 -51.08
N PRO A 18 44.90 -6.91 -50.61
CA PRO A 18 45.19 -6.31 -49.30
C PRO A 18 46.09 -5.02 -49.32
N VAL A 19 46.39 -4.53 -48.10
CA VAL A 19 47.55 -3.72 -47.64
C VAL A 19 47.54 -2.20 -47.85
N ALA A 20 47.31 -1.44 -46.77
CA ALA A 20 48.30 -0.53 -46.19
C ALA A 20 47.80 0.10 -44.87
N PHE A 21 48.73 0.26 -43.94
CA PHE A 21 48.64 0.88 -42.61
C PHE A 21 47.77 2.15 -42.54
N ALA A 22 46.66 2.13 -41.78
CA ALA A 22 45.96 3.35 -41.32
C ALA A 22 45.05 3.10 -40.09
N GLY A 23 45.46 2.22 -39.17
CA GLY A 23 44.65 1.76 -38.03
C GLY A 23 44.67 2.61 -36.75
N VAL A 24 45.32 3.78 -36.71
CA VAL A 24 45.49 4.52 -35.44
C VAL A 24 45.00 5.99 -35.49
N ALA A 25 44.76 6.57 -36.67
CA ALA A 25 44.30 7.97 -36.77
C ALA A 25 42.76 8.15 -36.75
N ALA A 26 41.98 7.11 -37.10
CA ALA A 26 40.52 7.21 -37.18
C ALA A 26 39.80 7.01 -35.82
N PHE A 27 40.47 6.41 -34.83
CA PHE A 27 39.88 6.19 -33.50
C PHE A 27 40.01 7.42 -32.57
N VAL A 28 40.98 8.31 -32.85
CA VAL A 28 41.17 9.56 -32.08
C VAL A 28 40.30 10.70 -32.62
N ALA A 29 39.99 10.72 -33.92
CA ALA A 29 39.10 11.73 -34.53
C ALA A 29 37.60 11.52 -34.22
N ALA A 30 37.17 10.28 -33.92
CA ALA A 30 35.81 10.01 -33.46
C ALA A 30 35.58 10.42 -31.98
N LEU A 31 36.66 10.65 -31.22
CA LEU A 31 36.63 11.14 -29.84
C LEU A 31 36.75 12.68 -29.73
N THR A 32 36.98 13.40 -30.83
CA THR A 32 37.17 14.87 -30.82
C THR A 32 36.07 15.68 -31.51
N ILE A 33 34.99 15.04 -32.00
CA ILE A 33 33.76 15.73 -32.48
C ILE A 33 32.55 15.35 -31.61
N LYS A 34 32.77 15.26 -30.28
CA LYS A 34 31.73 15.23 -29.24
C LYS A 34 31.83 16.47 -28.34
N GLY A 35 32.18 17.60 -28.94
CA GLY A 35 32.50 18.84 -28.25
C GLY A 35 31.77 20.07 -28.81
N ILE A 36 30.51 19.97 -29.25
CA ILE A 36 29.71 21.15 -29.61
C ILE A 36 28.28 21.02 -29.06
N LYS A 37 28.12 21.55 -27.84
CA LYS A 37 26.95 22.23 -27.27
C LYS A 37 25.57 21.89 -27.86
N SER A 38 25.03 20.73 -27.52
CA SER A 38 23.59 20.62 -27.23
C SER A 38 23.38 20.99 -25.75
N ARG A 39 23.48 22.29 -25.44
CA ARG A 39 22.75 22.86 -24.28
C ARG A 39 21.26 22.85 -24.66
N ARG A 40 20.66 21.67 -24.78
CA ARG A 40 19.23 21.56 -24.44
C ARG A 40 19.24 21.69 -22.94
N ALA A 41 19.01 22.92 -22.47
CA ALA A 41 18.66 23.14 -21.09
C ALA A 41 17.66 22.05 -20.70
N LEU A 42 18.04 21.20 -19.74
CA LEU A 42 17.06 20.61 -18.86
C LEU A 42 16.16 21.79 -18.51
N LYS A 43 14.94 21.82 -19.05
CA LYS A 43 13.91 22.67 -18.46
C LYS A 43 13.88 22.17 -17.03
N LYS A 44 14.56 22.89 -16.12
CA LYS A 44 14.13 23.01 -14.73
C LYS A 44 12.64 23.19 -14.92
N LYS A 45 11.84 22.18 -14.59
CA LYS A 45 10.41 22.38 -14.39
C LYS A 45 10.43 23.55 -13.43
N SER A 46 10.11 24.74 -13.93
CA SER A 46 10.07 25.91 -13.09
C SER A 46 9.25 25.45 -11.91
N ILE A 47 9.78 25.64 -10.71
CA ILE A 47 8.95 25.70 -9.52
C ILE A 47 8.07 26.91 -9.82
N GLU A 48 7.04 26.71 -10.65
CA GLU A 48 6.00 27.67 -10.88
C GLU A 48 5.39 27.86 -9.51
N ASP A 49 5.09 29.12 -9.20
CA ASP A 49 4.56 29.63 -7.95
C ASP A 49 3.13 29.07 -7.74
N ASN A 50 3.01 27.75 -7.70
CA ASN A 50 1.78 27.01 -7.59
C ASN A 50 1.40 26.99 -6.10
N ARG A 51 1.01 28.18 -5.61
CA ARG A 51 0.50 28.40 -4.24
C ARG A 51 -0.73 27.54 -3.91
N ASN A 52 -1.28 26.85 -4.91
CA ASN A 52 -2.41 25.93 -4.78
C ASN A 52 -2.00 24.48 -4.46
N GLY A 53 -0.70 24.18 -4.33
CA GLY A 53 -0.18 22.85 -3.98
C GLY A 53 0.11 22.64 -2.49
N PHE A 54 0.51 21.43 -2.11
CA PHE A 54 1.00 21.14 -0.75
C PHE A 54 2.43 21.61 -0.59
N LEU A 55 2.67 22.52 0.36
CA LEU A 55 4.01 22.95 0.73
C LEU A 55 4.80 21.79 1.32
N LEU A 56 5.79 21.24 0.61
CA LEU A 56 6.65 20.21 1.18
C LEU A 56 7.65 20.81 2.17
N GLY A 57 8.20 21.98 1.86
CA GLY A 57 9.22 22.64 2.67
C GLY A 57 9.88 23.79 1.91
N MET A 58 11.04 24.21 2.38
CA MET A 58 11.84 25.28 1.77
C MET A 58 13.15 24.69 1.27
N THR A 59 13.64 25.16 0.12
CA THR A 59 15.00 24.83 -0.31
C THR A 59 16.01 25.44 0.66
N LYS A 60 17.08 24.72 0.97
CA LYS A 60 18.08 25.18 1.96
C LYS A 60 18.83 26.43 1.49
N THR A 61 19.21 26.48 0.22
CA THR A 61 20.11 27.53 -0.30
C THR A 61 19.37 28.81 -0.70
N SER A 62 18.24 28.67 -1.38
CA SER A 62 17.50 29.82 -1.91
C SER A 62 16.30 30.21 -1.05
N HIS A 63 16.00 29.45 0.02
CA HIS A 63 14.80 29.63 0.84
C HIS A 63 13.54 29.79 -0.01
N THR A 64 13.45 29.04 -1.11
CA THR A 64 12.28 29.05 -1.98
C THR A 64 11.33 27.94 -1.54
N PRO A 65 10.03 28.21 -1.40
CA PRO A 65 9.07 27.17 -1.06
C PRO A 65 8.96 26.14 -2.18
N LEU A 66 8.91 24.86 -1.78
CA LEU A 66 8.67 23.75 -2.66
C LEU A 66 7.23 23.29 -2.47
N PHE A 67 6.41 23.45 -3.50
CA PHE A 67 5.03 22.96 -3.52
C PHE A 67 4.94 21.71 -4.39
N LEU A 68 4.13 20.76 -3.96
CA LEU A 68 3.67 19.63 -4.76
C LEU A 68 2.26 19.92 -5.27
N SER A 69 2.02 19.76 -6.57
CA SER A 69 0.66 19.90 -7.10
C SER A 69 -0.23 18.72 -6.68
N ASP A 70 -1.54 18.85 -6.80
CA ASP A 70 -2.47 17.76 -6.49
C ASP A 70 -2.24 16.55 -7.41
N GLU A 71 -1.85 16.79 -8.66
CA GLU A 71 -1.45 15.74 -9.60
C GLU A 71 -0.20 15.00 -9.11
N GLU A 72 0.80 15.73 -8.61
CA GLU A 72 2.05 15.13 -8.10
C GLU A 72 1.81 14.30 -6.83
N ILE A 73 0.81 14.68 -6.02
CA ILE A 73 0.40 13.94 -4.82
C ILE A 73 -0.44 12.71 -5.17
N ALA A 74 -1.31 12.82 -6.17
CA ALA A 74 -2.07 11.69 -6.72
C ALA A 74 -1.17 10.58 -7.27
N GLU A 75 0.09 10.90 -7.61
CA GLU A 75 1.11 9.91 -8.02
C GLU A 75 1.87 9.23 -6.88
N HIS A 76 1.38 9.39 -5.65
CA HIS A 76 1.86 8.71 -4.45
C HIS A 76 3.29 9.10 -4.02
N MET A 77 3.52 9.01 -2.71
CA MET A 77 4.74 9.43 -2.04
C MET A 77 5.31 8.30 -1.19
N LEU A 78 6.63 8.15 -1.24
CA LEU A 78 7.39 7.31 -0.32
C LEU A 78 8.42 8.14 0.43
N ILE A 79 8.32 8.15 1.75
CA ILE A 79 9.26 8.76 2.69
C ILE A 79 10.18 7.65 3.21
N VAL A 80 11.48 7.82 3.04
CA VAL A 80 12.52 6.89 3.50
C VAL A 80 13.39 7.62 4.51
N GLY A 81 13.63 7.08 5.69
CA GLY A 81 14.41 7.77 6.72
C GLY A 81 14.41 7.04 8.05
N GLY A 82 15.52 7.08 8.80
CA GLY A 82 15.60 6.40 10.10
C GLY A 82 14.55 6.88 11.12
N GLY A 83 14.38 6.10 12.19
CA GLY A 83 13.57 6.51 13.33
C GLY A 83 14.08 7.81 13.95
N GLY A 84 13.18 8.74 14.25
CA GLY A 84 13.54 10.02 14.89
C GLY A 84 13.78 11.19 13.94
N TYR A 85 13.88 10.98 12.62
CA TYR A 85 14.10 12.07 11.65
C TYR A 85 12.84 12.83 11.24
N GLY A 86 11.67 12.54 11.83
CA GLY A 86 10.45 13.34 11.61
C GLY A 86 9.52 12.83 10.51
N GLN A 87 9.61 11.55 10.10
CA GLN A 87 8.69 10.96 9.12
C GLN A 87 7.22 11.13 9.49
N LYS A 88 6.90 10.88 10.77
CA LYS A 88 5.53 11.01 11.30
C LYS A 88 5.07 12.45 11.24
N GLU A 89 5.91 13.40 11.65
CA GLU A 89 5.59 14.83 11.62
C GLU A 89 5.37 15.33 10.18
N LEU A 90 6.15 14.81 9.23
CA LEU A 90 5.93 15.09 7.80
C LEU A 90 4.57 14.56 7.33
N GLN A 91 4.20 13.31 7.65
CA GLN A 91 2.88 12.77 7.34
C GLN A 91 1.74 13.56 7.99
N LEU A 92 1.90 13.92 9.27
CA LEU A 92 0.92 14.74 9.99
C LEU A 92 0.77 16.13 9.36
N SER A 93 1.84 16.70 8.82
CA SER A 93 1.77 17.97 8.08
C SER A 93 0.94 17.85 6.79
N PHE A 94 1.04 16.72 6.08
CA PHE A 94 0.18 16.44 4.93
C PHE A 94 -1.27 16.28 5.36
N LEU A 95 -1.52 15.49 6.40
CA LEU A 95 -2.87 15.29 6.94
C LEU A 95 -3.52 16.62 7.32
N TYR A 96 -2.83 17.47 8.07
CA TYR A 96 -3.35 18.76 8.49
C TYR A 96 -3.69 19.68 7.30
N ARG A 97 -2.82 19.73 6.28
CA ARG A 97 -3.10 20.50 5.06
C ARG A 97 -4.29 19.96 4.27
N THR A 98 -4.44 18.64 4.20
CA THR A 98 -5.61 17.99 3.59
C THR A 98 -6.89 18.39 4.32
N MET A 99 -6.87 18.40 5.65
CA MET A 99 -8.03 18.85 6.45
C MET A 99 -8.41 20.30 6.13
N LEU A 100 -7.43 21.22 6.10
CA LEU A 100 -7.65 22.63 5.79
C LEU A 100 -8.22 22.85 4.38
N ARG A 101 -7.86 21.98 3.43
CA ARG A 101 -8.34 22.03 2.04
C ARG A 101 -9.65 21.26 1.82
N GLY A 102 -10.28 20.75 2.89
CA GLY A 102 -11.54 19.99 2.79
C GLY A 102 -11.38 18.55 2.27
N GLY A 103 -10.15 18.02 2.19
CA GLY A 103 -9.89 16.64 1.78
C GLY A 103 -10.10 15.62 2.89
N GLY A 104 -10.30 14.38 2.50
CA GLY A 104 -10.41 13.22 3.38
C GLY A 104 -9.09 12.50 3.53
N ALA A 105 -8.99 11.73 4.61
CA ALA A 105 -7.80 10.93 4.86
C ALA A 105 -8.08 9.68 5.68
N LEU A 106 -7.32 8.62 5.41
CA LEU A 106 -7.13 7.46 6.27
C LEU A 106 -5.70 7.51 6.83
N TYR A 107 -5.57 7.73 8.15
CA TYR A 107 -4.28 7.76 8.84
C TYR A 107 -4.10 6.50 9.70
N LEU A 108 -3.08 5.70 9.40
CA LEU A 108 -2.74 4.48 10.14
C LEU A 108 -1.61 4.73 11.13
N ASN A 109 -1.97 4.93 12.41
CA ASN A 109 -1.03 5.12 13.50
C ASN A 109 -0.52 3.76 14.03
N MET A 110 0.48 3.21 13.33
CA MET A 110 1.05 1.89 13.64
C MET A 110 1.82 1.82 14.97
N HIS A 111 2.18 2.97 15.55
CA HIS A 111 2.96 3.00 16.80
C HIS A 111 2.10 3.07 18.06
N GLY A 112 0.78 3.24 17.91
CA GLY A 112 -0.15 3.29 19.03
C GLY A 112 -0.01 4.52 19.92
N ASP A 113 0.56 5.61 19.41
CA ASP A 113 0.67 6.86 20.14
C ASP A 113 -0.69 7.58 20.18
N LEU A 114 -1.38 7.48 21.31
CA LEU A 114 -2.67 8.15 21.53
C LEU A 114 -2.58 9.68 21.49
N GLY A 115 -1.39 10.26 21.74
CA GLY A 115 -1.15 11.69 21.58
C GLY A 115 -1.36 12.15 20.14
N ILE A 116 -1.07 11.29 19.15
CA ILE A 116 -1.34 11.60 17.74
C ILE A 116 -2.85 11.67 17.48
N ALA A 117 -3.64 10.75 18.03
CA ALA A 117 -5.09 10.80 17.90
C ALA A 117 -5.67 12.07 18.53
N GLY A 118 -5.15 12.48 19.69
CA GLY A 118 -5.50 13.76 20.34
C GLY A 118 -5.13 14.99 19.50
N LYS A 119 -3.92 15.01 18.91
CA LYS A 119 -3.50 16.08 17.98
C LYS A 119 -4.43 16.17 16.77
N ILE A 120 -4.77 15.04 16.16
CA ILE A 120 -5.69 14.96 15.01
C ILE A 120 -7.07 15.49 15.39
N ALA A 121 -7.58 15.17 16.59
CA ALA A 121 -8.84 15.71 17.09
C ALA A 121 -8.79 17.24 17.29
N ALA A 122 -7.75 17.75 17.92
CA ALA A 122 -7.59 19.20 18.09
C ALA A 122 -7.47 19.93 16.73
N TRP A 123 -6.81 19.33 15.75
CA TRP A 123 -6.69 19.87 14.41
C TRP A 123 -7.99 19.80 13.60
N SER A 124 -8.78 18.73 13.74
CA SER A 124 -10.09 18.66 13.12
C SER A 124 -11.03 19.70 13.71
N ASP A 125 -10.98 19.93 15.03
CA ASP A 125 -11.71 21.02 15.70
C ASP A 125 -11.30 22.39 15.15
N ASN A 126 -10.00 22.66 15.06
CA ASN A 126 -9.49 23.92 14.52
C ASN A 126 -9.86 24.14 13.04
N ALA A 127 -9.96 23.07 12.25
CA ALA A 127 -10.41 23.13 10.87
C ALA A 127 -11.94 23.21 10.72
N GLY A 128 -12.72 23.18 11.81
CA GLY A 128 -14.19 23.16 11.79
C GLY A 128 -14.78 21.82 11.34
N ARG A 129 -14.02 20.72 11.46
CA ARG A 129 -14.31 19.39 10.93
C ARG A 129 -14.38 18.30 12.00
N SER A 130 -14.64 18.66 13.26
CA SER A 130 -14.78 17.72 14.39
C SER A 130 -15.74 16.57 14.11
N LYS A 131 -16.85 16.85 13.43
CA LYS A 131 -17.91 15.87 13.10
C LYS A 131 -17.50 14.90 11.98
N ASP A 132 -16.52 15.28 11.18
CA ASP A 132 -16.01 14.47 10.08
C ASP A 132 -14.95 13.46 10.56
N LEU A 133 -14.38 13.68 11.74
CA LEU A 133 -13.36 12.81 12.31
C LEU A 133 -13.96 11.54 12.92
N ILE A 134 -13.40 10.40 12.55
CA ILE A 134 -13.64 9.11 13.21
C ILE A 134 -12.30 8.61 13.77
N ASN A 135 -12.26 8.41 15.08
CA ASN A 135 -11.09 7.87 15.78
C ASN A 135 -11.34 6.39 16.15
N LEU A 136 -10.91 5.50 15.27
CA LEU A 136 -10.92 4.05 15.52
C LEU A 136 -9.67 3.68 16.32
N ALA A 137 -9.81 3.35 17.60
CA ALA A 137 -8.71 2.92 18.43
C ALA A 137 -8.90 1.45 18.83
N PHE A 138 -7.80 0.71 18.81
CA PHE A 138 -7.70 -0.64 19.36
C PHE A 138 -6.95 -0.52 20.71
N PRO A 139 -7.65 -0.20 21.81
CA PRO A 139 -7.02 0.03 23.11
C PRO A 139 -6.40 -1.25 23.65
N SER A 140 -5.43 -1.12 24.57
CA SER A 140 -4.97 -2.29 25.32
C SER A 140 -6.12 -2.89 26.13
N PRO A 141 -6.41 -4.21 25.99
CA PRO A 141 -7.38 -4.92 26.81
C PRO A 141 -7.23 -4.63 28.31
N GLY A 142 -8.32 -4.33 28.98
CA GLY A 142 -8.36 -4.03 30.42
C GLY A 142 -8.05 -2.57 30.80
N ALA A 143 -7.71 -1.71 29.84
CA ALA A 143 -7.52 -0.27 30.06
C ALA A 143 -8.40 0.55 29.11
N PRO A 144 -9.74 0.52 29.28
CA PRO A 144 -10.62 1.39 28.52
C PRO A 144 -10.22 2.85 28.78
N LEU A 145 -10.10 3.64 27.71
CA LEU A 145 -9.83 5.06 27.83
C LEU A 145 -11.04 5.72 28.51
N PRO A 146 -10.89 6.43 29.65
CA PRO A 146 -12.00 7.06 30.34
C PRO A 146 -12.76 8.02 29.40
N GLY A 147 -14.08 7.82 29.27
CA GLY A 147 -14.93 8.62 28.38
C GLY A 147 -14.83 8.29 26.88
N TYR A 148 -14.02 7.30 26.48
CA TYR A 148 -13.96 6.83 25.11
C TYR A 148 -15.17 5.95 24.78
N LYS A 149 -16.00 6.40 23.85
CA LYS A 149 -17.05 5.57 23.27
C LYS A 149 -16.41 4.69 22.18
N PRO A 150 -16.51 3.36 22.26
CA PRO A 150 -15.94 2.47 21.25
C PRO A 150 -16.53 2.80 19.88
N VAL A 151 -15.65 3.00 18.89
CA VAL A 151 -16.06 3.07 17.49
C VAL A 151 -16.18 1.65 16.97
N CYS A 152 -17.36 1.29 16.49
CA CYS A 152 -17.61 -0.04 15.98
C CYS A 152 -17.16 -0.14 14.52
N PHE A 153 -16.47 -1.22 14.17
CA PHE A 153 -15.96 -1.44 12.83
C PHE A 153 -16.20 -2.88 12.41
N ASN A 154 -17.09 -3.05 11.43
CA ASN A 154 -17.30 -4.35 10.80
C ASN A 154 -16.67 -4.36 9.39
N PRO A 155 -15.46 -4.95 9.23
CA PRO A 155 -14.82 -5.02 7.92
C PRO A 155 -15.60 -5.91 6.93
N PHE A 156 -16.34 -6.90 7.44
CA PHE A 156 -17.08 -7.87 6.63
C PHE A 156 -18.37 -7.32 6.02
N ASP A 157 -18.71 -6.06 6.29
CA ASP A 157 -19.82 -5.35 5.64
C ASP A 157 -19.48 -5.04 4.17
N VAL A 158 -18.22 -4.75 3.86
CA VAL A 158 -17.80 -4.30 2.52
C VAL A 158 -16.87 -5.27 1.79
N MET A 159 -16.11 -6.08 2.53
CA MET A 159 -15.10 -6.98 1.97
C MET A 159 -15.71 -8.06 1.07
N ASP A 160 -14.93 -8.49 0.07
CA ASP A 160 -15.20 -9.72 -0.67
C ASP A 160 -14.60 -10.95 0.05
N ALA A 161 -15.09 -12.14 -0.30
CA ALA A 161 -14.74 -13.38 0.37
C ALA A 161 -13.24 -13.70 0.29
N GLU A 162 -12.61 -13.37 -0.85
CA GLU A 162 -11.18 -13.58 -1.05
C GLU A 162 -10.34 -12.68 -0.14
N THR A 163 -10.65 -11.39 -0.07
CA THR A 163 -9.92 -10.44 0.76
C THR A 163 -10.11 -10.77 2.24
N ALA A 164 -11.33 -11.11 2.65
CA ALA A 164 -11.64 -11.50 4.03
C ALA A 164 -10.91 -12.79 4.43
N ALA A 165 -10.94 -13.84 3.59
CA ALA A 165 -10.20 -15.08 3.84
C ALA A 165 -8.69 -14.84 3.92
N LYS A 166 -8.11 -14.04 3.01
CA LYS A 166 -6.69 -13.67 3.09
C LYS A 166 -6.36 -12.94 4.39
N SER A 167 -7.19 -12.00 4.83
CA SER A 167 -6.94 -11.24 6.07
C SER A 167 -7.04 -12.14 7.31
N ILE A 168 -8.03 -13.04 7.37
CA ILE A 168 -8.25 -13.96 8.50
C ILE A 168 -7.18 -15.06 8.58
N VAL A 169 -6.74 -15.63 7.46
CA VAL A 169 -5.85 -16.80 7.44
C VAL A 169 -4.38 -16.43 7.29
N LEU A 170 -4.08 -15.44 6.44
CA LEU A 170 -2.72 -15.07 6.06
C LEU A 170 -2.27 -13.76 6.72
N GLY A 171 -3.21 -12.92 7.14
CA GLY A 171 -2.93 -11.56 7.56
C GLY A 171 -2.46 -10.71 6.39
N ALA A 172 -1.18 -10.36 6.39
CA ALA A 172 -0.53 -9.48 5.42
C ALA A 172 0.21 -10.17 4.28
N ASP A 173 0.78 -11.35 4.52
CA ASP A 173 1.35 -12.27 3.52
C ASP A 173 2.08 -13.42 4.24
N VAL A 174 2.00 -14.63 3.68
CA VAL A 174 2.76 -15.78 4.17
C VAL A 174 4.09 -15.82 3.44
N LYS A 175 5.20 -15.85 4.19
CA LYS A 175 6.54 -16.07 3.61
C LYS A 175 6.52 -17.34 2.77
N SER A 176 6.96 -17.23 1.52
CA SER A 176 6.77 -18.22 0.45
C SER A 176 7.32 -19.64 0.72
N ASN A 177 8.13 -19.83 1.77
CA ASN A 177 8.84 -21.07 2.12
C ASN A 177 8.50 -21.65 3.51
N ALA A 178 7.39 -21.27 4.15
CA ALA A 178 7.00 -21.85 5.43
C ALA A 178 6.49 -23.31 5.27
N PRO A 179 6.89 -24.26 6.13
CA PRO A 179 6.38 -25.65 6.09
C PRO A 179 4.86 -25.75 6.31
N SER A 180 4.24 -24.71 6.89
CA SER A 180 2.80 -24.57 7.07
C SER A 180 2.04 -24.13 5.83
N LYS A 181 2.72 -23.73 4.74
CA LYS A 181 2.11 -23.14 3.55
C LYS A 181 0.97 -23.97 2.93
N PRO A 182 1.09 -25.30 2.74
CA PRO A 182 -0.01 -26.10 2.19
C PRO A 182 -1.27 -26.07 3.07
N TYR A 183 -1.10 -26.05 4.40
CA TYR A 183 -2.20 -25.96 5.34
C TYR A 183 -2.83 -24.56 5.34
N LEU A 184 -2.03 -23.51 5.17
CA LEU A 184 -2.51 -22.14 5.04
C LEU A 184 -3.31 -21.94 3.75
N GLU A 185 -2.88 -22.51 2.62
CA GLU A 185 -3.61 -22.49 1.36
C GLU A 185 -4.95 -23.23 1.45
N MET A 186 -4.96 -24.39 2.12
CA MET A 186 -6.18 -25.19 2.30
C MET A 186 -7.15 -24.55 3.30
N SER A 187 -6.62 -23.91 4.36
CA SER A 187 -7.42 -23.09 5.28
C SER A 187 -7.98 -21.85 4.58
N PHE A 188 -7.20 -21.22 3.70
CA PHE A 188 -7.67 -20.10 2.88
C PHE A 188 -8.82 -20.53 1.95
N GLU A 189 -8.70 -21.67 1.26
CA GLU A 189 -9.76 -22.23 0.41
C GLU A 189 -11.05 -22.49 1.20
N MET A 190 -10.92 -23.09 2.39
CA MET A 190 -12.04 -23.31 3.32
C MET A 190 -12.72 -22.00 3.74
N HIS A 191 -11.95 -20.99 4.18
CA HIS A 191 -12.52 -19.70 4.59
C HIS A 191 -13.17 -18.98 3.41
N ARG A 192 -12.52 -19.01 2.24
CA ARG A 192 -13.05 -18.36 1.03
C ARG A 192 -14.40 -18.97 0.65
N SER A 193 -14.54 -20.30 0.64
CA SER A 193 -15.77 -20.96 0.22
C SER A 193 -16.94 -20.65 1.15
N ILE A 194 -16.75 -20.71 2.48
CA ILE A 194 -17.82 -20.36 3.43
C ILE A 194 -18.17 -18.87 3.39
N LEU A 195 -17.17 -17.99 3.31
CA LEU A 195 -17.39 -16.54 3.22
C LEU A 195 -18.09 -16.15 1.91
N SER A 196 -17.84 -16.87 0.82
CA SER A 196 -18.54 -16.72 -0.47
C SER A 196 -20.06 -16.89 -0.27
N CYS A 197 -20.48 -17.94 0.43
CA CYS A 197 -21.89 -18.18 0.77
C CYS A 197 -22.46 -17.14 1.74
N LEU A 198 -21.74 -16.85 2.84
CA LEU A 198 -22.20 -15.89 3.85
C LEU A 198 -22.35 -14.47 3.27
N PHE A 199 -21.41 -14.04 2.43
CA PHE A 199 -21.45 -12.71 1.83
C PHE A 199 -22.50 -12.60 0.73
N TRP A 200 -22.84 -13.70 0.04
CA TRP A 200 -24.02 -13.70 -0.84
C TRP A 200 -25.31 -13.46 -0.04
N LEU A 201 -25.46 -14.12 1.12
CA LEU A 201 -26.60 -13.88 2.01
C LEU A 201 -26.59 -12.46 2.59
N ARG A 202 -25.41 -11.92 2.89
CA ARG A 202 -25.25 -10.51 3.29
C ARG A 202 -25.80 -9.58 2.22
N ASP A 203 -25.32 -9.74 0.99
CA ASP A 203 -25.59 -8.81 -0.10
C ASP A 203 -27.03 -8.91 -0.65
N TYR A 204 -27.63 -10.11 -0.67
CA TYR A 204 -28.95 -10.33 -1.29
C TYR A 204 -30.08 -10.66 -0.32
N LYS A 205 -29.77 -11.14 0.88
CA LYS A 205 -30.78 -11.51 1.90
C LYS A 205 -30.71 -10.64 3.16
N GLY A 206 -29.77 -9.69 3.22
CA GLY A 206 -29.62 -8.78 4.36
C GLY A 206 -29.09 -9.48 5.62
N LEU A 207 -28.39 -10.60 5.49
CA LEU A 207 -27.74 -11.26 6.62
C LEU A 207 -26.65 -10.35 7.19
N TYR A 208 -26.74 -10.02 8.47
CA TYR A 208 -25.63 -9.35 9.16
C TYR A 208 -24.53 -10.38 9.43
N VAL A 209 -23.32 -10.10 8.95
CA VAL A 209 -22.15 -10.97 9.12
C VAL A 209 -21.07 -10.22 9.88
N ASP A 210 -20.68 -10.74 11.04
CA ASP A 210 -19.56 -10.24 11.84
C ASP A 210 -18.56 -11.35 12.15
N ALA A 211 -17.56 -11.04 12.99
CA ALA A 211 -16.53 -11.99 13.37
C ALA A 211 -17.09 -13.24 14.09
N GLN A 212 -18.15 -13.07 14.88
CA GLN A 212 -18.77 -14.18 15.62
C GLN A 212 -19.54 -15.08 14.67
N VAL A 213 -20.36 -14.51 13.77
CA VAL A 213 -21.08 -15.27 12.74
C VAL A 213 -20.11 -16.09 11.90
N ILE A 214 -18.98 -15.53 11.51
CA ILE A 214 -17.95 -16.27 10.78
C ILE A 214 -17.42 -17.42 11.64
N GLN A 215 -17.02 -17.16 12.88
CA GLN A 215 -16.49 -18.18 13.79
C GLN A 215 -17.48 -19.34 14.00
N ASP A 216 -18.77 -19.05 14.12
CA ASP A 216 -19.83 -20.03 14.35
C ASP A 216 -20.08 -20.93 13.12
N HIS A 217 -19.76 -20.47 11.90
CA HIS A 217 -19.96 -21.23 10.65
C HIS A 217 -18.70 -21.96 10.17
N LEU A 218 -17.67 -22.06 11.00
CA LEU A 218 -16.41 -22.71 10.61
C LEU A 218 -16.33 -24.18 10.99
N ASN A 219 -17.29 -24.75 11.74
CA ASN A 219 -17.23 -26.16 12.10
C ASN A 219 -17.60 -27.05 10.90
N TYR A 220 -17.11 -28.29 10.92
CA TYR A 220 -17.30 -29.21 9.80
C TYR A 220 -18.78 -29.49 9.51
N GLU A 221 -19.58 -29.65 10.56
CA GLU A 221 -21.02 -29.87 10.50
C GLU A 221 -21.77 -28.67 9.90
N ASP A 222 -21.33 -27.44 10.19
CA ASP A 222 -21.93 -26.23 9.62
C ASP A 222 -21.64 -26.11 8.13
N LEU A 223 -20.42 -26.50 7.70
CA LEU A 223 -20.08 -26.54 6.27
C LEU A 223 -20.94 -27.56 5.51
N LEU A 224 -21.20 -28.74 6.10
CA LEU A 224 -22.13 -29.72 5.54
C LEU A 224 -23.53 -29.15 5.42
N ALA A 225 -24.02 -28.48 6.46
CA ALA A 225 -25.33 -27.84 6.45
C ALA A 225 -25.44 -26.75 5.37
N VAL A 226 -24.39 -25.94 5.17
CA VAL A 226 -24.34 -24.94 4.09
C VAL A 226 -24.35 -25.61 2.71
N ALA A 227 -23.66 -26.73 2.52
CA ALA A 227 -23.61 -27.44 1.24
C ALA A 227 -24.96 -28.01 0.78
N GLU A 228 -25.87 -28.28 1.72
CA GLU A 228 -27.23 -28.80 1.48
C GLU A 228 -28.28 -27.70 1.26
N ARG A 229 -27.92 -26.43 1.48
CA ARG A 229 -28.83 -25.30 1.30
C ARG A 229 -29.31 -25.18 -0.15
N LYS A 230 -30.58 -24.83 -0.31
CA LYS A 230 -31.23 -24.62 -1.62
C LYS A 230 -31.48 -23.16 -1.96
N ASP A 231 -31.28 -22.26 -1.00
CA ASP A 231 -31.51 -20.82 -1.14
C ASP A 231 -30.30 -20.06 -1.70
N LEU A 232 -29.13 -20.71 -1.72
CA LEU A 232 -27.88 -20.20 -2.25
C LEU A 232 -27.69 -20.58 -3.73
N PRO A 233 -27.06 -19.73 -4.55
CA PRO A 233 -26.69 -20.09 -5.92
C PRO A 233 -25.68 -21.24 -5.97
N GLU A 234 -25.81 -22.09 -6.99
CA GLU A 234 -24.93 -23.25 -7.20
C GLU A 234 -23.45 -22.88 -7.35
N GLU A 235 -23.13 -21.68 -7.85
CA GLU A 235 -21.75 -21.21 -7.97
C GLU A 235 -21.03 -21.18 -6.62
N HIS A 236 -21.66 -20.61 -5.59
CA HIS A 236 -21.08 -20.51 -4.24
C HIS A 236 -21.09 -21.86 -3.52
N LEU A 237 -22.17 -22.65 -3.67
CA LEU A 237 -22.28 -23.98 -3.07
C LEU A 237 -21.21 -24.95 -3.60
N LYS A 238 -20.87 -24.84 -4.89
CA LYS A 238 -19.84 -25.67 -5.52
C LYS A 238 -18.47 -25.48 -4.84
N GLU A 239 -18.12 -24.28 -4.41
CA GLU A 239 -16.85 -24.05 -3.71
C GLU A 239 -16.79 -24.81 -2.37
N VAL A 240 -17.88 -24.80 -1.60
CA VAL A 240 -17.97 -25.53 -0.32
C VAL A 240 -17.96 -27.04 -0.56
N ARG A 241 -18.72 -27.52 -1.56
CA ARG A 241 -18.77 -28.94 -1.92
C ARG A 241 -17.41 -29.46 -2.39
N ASN A 242 -16.69 -28.72 -3.22
CA ASN A 242 -15.35 -29.11 -3.66
C ASN A 242 -14.39 -29.28 -2.47
N TYR A 243 -14.45 -28.36 -1.50
CA TYR A 243 -13.66 -28.48 -0.27
C TYR A 243 -14.05 -29.72 0.52
N LEU A 244 -15.35 -29.96 0.74
CA LEU A 244 -15.85 -31.12 1.48
C LEU A 244 -15.54 -32.44 0.77
N GLU A 245 -15.64 -32.51 -0.55
CA GLU A 245 -15.29 -33.68 -1.35
C GLU A 245 -13.81 -34.03 -1.19
N ARG A 246 -12.93 -33.02 -1.27
CA ARG A 246 -11.49 -33.19 -1.03
C ARG A 246 -11.22 -33.77 0.36
N MET A 247 -11.90 -33.27 1.38
CA MET A 247 -11.76 -33.76 2.76
C MET A 247 -12.37 -35.16 2.92
N GLY A 248 -13.50 -35.45 2.25
CA GLY A 248 -14.20 -36.73 2.30
C GLY A 248 -13.40 -37.91 1.76
N THR A 249 -12.43 -37.67 0.86
CA THR A 249 -11.51 -38.72 0.35
C THR A 249 -10.67 -39.39 1.46
N LEU A 250 -10.57 -38.76 2.63
CA LEU A 250 -9.79 -39.23 3.78
C LEU A 250 -10.59 -40.15 4.73
N GLY A 251 -11.91 -40.25 4.55
CA GLY A 251 -12.85 -40.83 5.52
C GLY A 251 -13.29 -39.83 6.60
N GLU A 252 -14.50 -40.01 7.14
CA GLU A 252 -15.18 -39.01 7.99
C GLU A 252 -14.35 -38.57 9.21
N ASP A 253 -13.81 -39.52 9.99
CA ASP A 253 -13.05 -39.22 11.21
C ASP A 253 -11.75 -38.46 10.92
N LEU A 254 -11.08 -38.77 9.82
CA LEU A 254 -9.83 -38.11 9.43
C LEU A 254 -10.11 -36.75 8.81
N ALA A 255 -11.21 -36.62 8.05
CA ALA A 255 -11.69 -35.35 7.50
C ALA A 255 -11.97 -34.34 8.61
N LYS A 256 -12.70 -34.74 9.66
CA LYS A 256 -12.98 -33.87 10.82
C LYS A 256 -11.69 -33.43 11.52
N LYS A 257 -10.76 -34.35 11.79
CA LYS A 257 -9.46 -34.03 12.40
C LYS A 257 -8.65 -33.04 11.56
N GLN A 258 -8.56 -33.28 10.26
CA GLN A 258 -7.83 -32.38 9.36
C GLN A 258 -8.52 -31.02 9.26
N HIS A 259 -9.85 -30.98 9.22
CA HIS A 259 -10.63 -29.75 9.20
C HIS A 259 -10.34 -28.89 10.45
N THR A 260 -10.36 -29.50 11.64
CA THR A 260 -10.00 -28.80 12.88
C THR A 260 -8.59 -28.21 12.82
N LEU A 261 -7.61 -28.92 12.26
CA LEU A 261 -6.24 -28.39 12.08
C LEU A 261 -6.21 -27.17 11.15
N LEU A 262 -7.03 -27.17 10.09
CA LEU A 262 -7.15 -26.03 9.18
C LEU A 262 -7.85 -24.82 9.83
N GLN A 263 -8.86 -25.07 10.66
CA GLN A 263 -9.56 -24.05 11.45
C GLN A 263 -8.63 -23.41 12.50
N MET A 264 -7.69 -24.17 13.08
CA MET A 264 -6.71 -23.64 14.02
C MET A 264 -5.81 -22.54 13.41
N MET A 265 -5.64 -22.51 12.08
CA MET A 265 -4.83 -21.48 11.38
C MET A 265 -5.40 -20.06 11.45
N SER A 266 -6.71 -19.92 11.70
CA SER A 266 -7.39 -18.62 11.83
C SER A 266 -7.91 -18.34 13.24
N THR A 267 -7.91 -19.35 14.11
CA THR A 267 -8.55 -19.29 15.44
C THR A 267 -8.02 -18.14 16.29
N GLU A 268 -6.70 -17.93 16.35
CA GLU A 268 -6.14 -16.84 17.16
C GLU A 268 -6.63 -15.45 16.69
N ARG A 269 -6.72 -15.25 15.36
CA ARG A 269 -7.15 -13.97 14.77
C ARG A 269 -8.64 -13.74 14.92
N LEU A 270 -9.45 -14.80 14.82
CA LEU A 270 -10.88 -14.73 15.14
C LEU A 270 -11.09 -14.39 16.61
N LYS A 271 -10.38 -15.07 17.53
CA LYS A 271 -10.41 -14.76 18.97
C LYS A 271 -9.94 -13.35 19.30
N LEU A 272 -9.00 -12.79 18.54
CA LEU A 272 -8.63 -11.39 18.69
C LEU A 272 -9.84 -10.47 18.48
N MET A 273 -10.66 -10.75 17.46
CA MET A 273 -11.87 -9.98 17.20
C MET A 273 -12.98 -10.28 18.21
N THR A 274 -13.21 -11.55 18.53
CA THR A 274 -14.37 -11.97 19.32
C THR A 274 -14.17 -11.89 20.83
N GLU A 275 -12.96 -12.15 21.33
CA GLU A 275 -12.65 -12.14 22.77
C GLU A 275 -11.95 -10.84 23.20
N GLN A 276 -11.03 -10.28 22.39
CA GLN A 276 -10.25 -9.10 22.81
C GLN A 276 -10.86 -7.76 22.39
N TYR A 277 -11.53 -7.72 21.24
CA TYR A 277 -12.17 -6.50 20.72
C TYR A 277 -13.68 -6.68 20.37
N PRO A 278 -14.49 -7.32 21.24
CA PRO A 278 -15.91 -7.58 20.93
C PRO A 278 -16.71 -6.29 20.71
N GLU A 279 -16.42 -5.23 21.45
CA GLU A 279 -17.10 -3.93 21.33
C GLU A 279 -16.87 -3.26 19.96
N ILE A 280 -15.78 -3.61 19.28
CA ILE A 280 -15.44 -3.10 17.95
C ILE A 280 -16.08 -3.98 16.88
N PHE A 281 -15.93 -5.31 16.97
CA PHE A 281 -16.25 -6.23 15.87
C PHE A 281 -17.61 -6.95 15.99
N ILE A 282 -18.22 -7.08 17.18
CA ILE A 282 -19.48 -7.84 17.42
C ILE A 282 -20.59 -6.93 18.00
N SER A 283 -20.55 -5.65 17.72
CA SER A 283 -21.51 -4.69 18.31
C SER A 283 -22.84 -4.61 17.56
N GLY A 284 -23.00 -5.31 16.43
CA GLY A 284 -24.20 -5.24 15.57
C GLY A 284 -24.34 -3.93 14.78
N ARG A 285 -23.28 -3.11 14.72
CA ARG A 285 -23.26 -1.77 14.13
C ARG A 285 -21.91 -1.52 13.44
N ASN A 286 -21.92 -0.68 12.41
CA ASN A 286 -20.71 -0.29 11.69
C ASN A 286 -20.61 1.25 11.63
N ASP A 287 -19.76 1.84 12.48
CA ASP A 287 -19.56 3.29 12.52
C ASP A 287 -18.60 3.78 11.44
N VAL A 288 -17.73 2.88 10.94
CA VAL A 288 -16.75 3.17 9.90
C VAL A 288 -17.24 2.63 8.56
N ASN A 289 -18.11 3.40 7.91
CA ASN A 289 -18.50 3.13 6.54
C ASN A 289 -17.53 3.84 5.57
N PHE A 290 -16.58 3.10 4.99
CA PHE A 290 -15.57 3.64 4.08
C PHE A 290 -16.14 4.29 2.82
N PHE A 291 -17.33 3.89 2.35
CA PHE A 291 -17.96 4.52 1.20
C PHE A 291 -18.29 5.98 1.53
N SER A 292 -18.95 6.18 2.69
CA SER A 292 -19.27 7.52 3.19
C SER A 292 -18.02 8.33 3.53
N VAL A 293 -16.94 7.66 3.95
CA VAL A 293 -15.68 8.33 4.31
C VAL A 293 -15.01 8.92 3.07
N ILE A 294 -14.90 8.14 1.99
CA ILE A 294 -14.26 8.58 0.75
C ILE A 294 -15.14 9.63 0.05
N GLU A 295 -16.44 9.36 -0.09
CA GLU A 295 -17.38 10.25 -0.80
C GLU A 295 -17.51 11.61 -0.10
N LYS A 296 -17.66 11.63 1.23
CA LYS A 296 -17.81 12.87 2.00
C LYS A 296 -16.48 13.44 2.50
N GLN A 297 -15.35 12.92 2.01
CA GLN A 297 -14.01 13.38 2.36
C GLN A 297 -13.77 13.42 3.88
N ARG A 298 -14.29 12.44 4.64
CA ARG A 298 -14.12 12.36 6.09
C ARG A 298 -12.71 11.92 6.47
N ILE A 299 -12.37 12.10 7.73
CA ILE A 299 -11.05 11.72 8.26
C ILE A 299 -11.23 10.50 9.18
N VAL A 300 -10.48 9.44 8.92
CA VAL A 300 -10.39 8.26 9.78
C VAL A 300 -8.97 8.16 10.31
N SER A 301 -8.82 8.28 11.62
CA SER A 301 -7.57 8.00 12.32
C SER A 301 -7.67 6.64 13.00
N VAL A 302 -6.81 5.71 12.62
CA VAL A 302 -6.76 4.37 13.20
C VAL A 302 -5.55 4.26 14.11
N THR A 303 -5.78 4.00 15.38
CA THR A 303 -4.71 3.78 16.37
C THR A 303 -4.65 2.32 16.76
N PHE A 304 -3.56 1.66 16.35
CA PHE A 304 -3.27 0.28 16.70
C PHE A 304 -2.68 0.18 18.12
N PRO A 305 -2.73 -0.98 18.79
CA PRO A 305 -2.09 -1.14 20.09
C PRO A 305 -0.58 -0.88 19.96
N SER A 306 0.04 -0.39 21.04
CA SER A 306 1.48 -0.09 21.05
C SER A 306 2.34 -1.35 20.79
N LEU A 307 3.61 -1.12 20.43
CA LEU A 307 4.62 -2.16 20.19
C LEU A 307 4.84 -3.16 21.36
N ALA A 308 4.22 -2.95 22.52
CA ALA A 308 4.20 -3.92 23.61
C ALA A 308 3.39 -5.20 23.29
N ARG A 309 2.64 -5.20 22.18
CA ARG A 309 1.89 -6.35 21.67
C ARG A 309 2.60 -7.02 20.50
N SER A 310 2.15 -8.23 20.14
CA SER A 310 2.74 -8.97 19.03
C SER A 310 2.61 -8.18 17.72
N PRO A 311 3.71 -8.01 16.95
CA PRO A 311 3.66 -7.37 15.64
C PRO A 311 2.61 -8.00 14.70
N ASP A 312 2.39 -9.30 14.83
CA ASP A 312 1.42 -10.05 14.03
C ASP A 312 -0.03 -9.60 14.26
N HIS A 313 -0.41 -9.21 15.48
CA HIS A 313 -1.75 -8.67 15.76
C HIS A 313 -1.95 -7.31 15.12
N ILE A 314 -0.93 -6.44 15.19
CA ILE A 314 -0.96 -5.12 14.56
C ILE A 314 -1.14 -5.25 13.04
N ILE A 315 -0.35 -6.13 12.43
CA ILE A 315 -0.40 -6.43 11.00
C ILE A 315 -1.77 -7.00 10.59
N PHE A 316 -2.35 -7.89 11.40
CA PHE A 316 -3.68 -8.43 11.15
C PHE A 316 -4.77 -7.35 11.24
N LEU A 317 -4.79 -6.54 12.30
CA LEU A 317 -5.76 -5.45 12.45
C LEU A 317 -5.64 -4.44 11.31
N SER A 318 -4.42 -4.06 10.91
CA SER A 318 -4.22 -3.16 9.77
C SER A 318 -4.67 -3.80 8.46
N SER A 319 -4.45 -5.11 8.29
CA SER A 319 -4.92 -5.87 7.13
C SER A 319 -6.44 -5.92 7.01
N LEU A 320 -7.18 -5.95 8.12
CA LEU A 320 -8.65 -5.85 8.11
C LEU A 320 -9.12 -4.46 7.68
N VAL A 321 -8.54 -3.41 8.26
CA VAL A 321 -8.85 -2.00 7.94
C VAL A 321 -8.56 -1.72 6.46
N LEU A 322 -7.35 -2.08 6.00
CA LEU A 322 -6.92 -1.86 4.63
C LEU A 322 -7.68 -2.73 3.63
N GLY A 323 -7.98 -3.98 3.95
CA GLY A 323 -8.78 -4.85 3.09
C GLY A 323 -10.21 -4.32 2.89
N ALA A 324 -10.85 -3.85 3.96
CA ALA A 324 -12.16 -3.20 3.85
C ALA A 324 -12.09 -1.91 3.03
N PHE A 325 -11.06 -1.08 3.25
CA PHE A 325 -10.83 0.14 2.48
C PHE A 325 -10.57 -0.16 0.98
N GLU A 326 -9.75 -1.16 0.66
CA GLU A 326 -9.43 -1.58 -0.72
C GLU A 326 -10.66 -2.07 -1.48
N CYS A 327 -11.46 -2.97 -0.87
CA CYS A 327 -12.72 -3.41 -1.46
C CYS A 327 -13.68 -2.25 -1.69
N CYS A 328 -13.74 -1.29 -0.76
CA CYS A 328 -14.57 -0.10 -0.89
C CYS A 328 -14.10 0.82 -2.03
N ALA A 329 -12.80 1.14 -2.07
CA ALA A 329 -12.21 1.96 -3.11
C ALA A 329 -12.49 1.38 -4.51
N ARG A 330 -12.29 0.06 -4.68
CA ARG A 330 -12.59 -0.64 -5.94
C ARG A 330 -14.07 -0.55 -6.33
N LYS A 331 -14.99 -0.61 -5.37
CA LYS A 331 -16.44 -0.44 -5.62
C LYS A 331 -16.75 0.98 -6.12
N ILE A 332 -16.22 2.02 -5.47
CA ILE A 332 -16.42 3.43 -5.87
C ILE A 332 -15.93 3.66 -7.30
N SER A 333 -14.76 3.09 -7.62
CA SER A 333 -14.13 3.21 -8.95
C SER A 333 -15.07 2.75 -10.08
N ARG A 334 -15.72 1.60 -9.88
CA ARG A 334 -16.67 1.02 -10.86
C ARG A 334 -17.94 1.86 -11.02
N THR A 335 -18.30 2.64 -10.01
CA THR A 335 -19.50 3.49 -10.04
C THR A 335 -19.21 4.89 -10.58
N SER A 336 -17.97 5.38 -10.44
CA SER A 336 -17.60 6.79 -10.65
C SER A 336 -17.34 7.22 -12.10
N GLU A 337 -17.68 6.42 -13.11
CA GLU A 337 -17.55 6.81 -14.53
C GLU A 337 -18.30 8.12 -14.92
N LYS A 338 -19.01 8.77 -13.99
CA LYS A 338 -19.85 9.95 -14.24
C LYS A 338 -19.74 11.12 -13.26
N SER A 339 -18.77 11.16 -12.35
CA SER A 339 -18.65 12.29 -11.41
C SER A 339 -17.47 13.18 -11.77
N GLY A 340 -17.79 14.39 -12.22
CA GLY A 340 -16.84 15.39 -12.70
C GLY A 340 -15.67 15.64 -11.74
N ALA A 341 -14.51 15.83 -12.34
CA ALA A 341 -13.30 16.26 -11.66
C ALA A 341 -13.50 17.57 -10.88
N GLY A 342 -12.86 17.65 -9.71
CA GLY A 342 -12.08 18.85 -9.38
C GLY A 342 -12.64 19.86 -8.37
N SER A 343 -13.09 19.43 -7.18
CA SER A 343 -13.25 20.40 -6.07
C SER A 343 -12.44 20.10 -4.80
N HIS A 344 -12.05 18.85 -4.57
CA HIS A 344 -11.35 18.45 -3.33
C HIS A 344 -10.00 17.82 -3.68
N PRO A 345 -8.97 17.97 -2.81
CA PRO A 345 -7.70 17.30 -2.99
C PRO A 345 -7.89 15.77 -2.96
N PRO A 346 -6.94 14.98 -3.49
CA PRO A 346 -7.03 13.53 -3.47
C PRO A 346 -7.16 12.99 -2.04
N PHE A 347 -7.91 11.91 -1.87
CA PHE A 347 -8.09 11.27 -0.56
C PHE A 347 -6.76 10.65 -0.12
N LEU A 348 -6.22 11.12 1.01
CA LEU A 348 -4.91 10.67 1.45
C LEU A 348 -4.99 9.35 2.23
N VAL A 349 -4.08 8.42 1.95
CA VAL A 349 -3.84 7.24 2.78
C VAL A 349 -2.42 7.34 3.32
N LEU A 350 -2.29 7.49 4.63
CA LEU A 350 -1.01 7.69 5.30
C LEU A 350 -0.71 6.50 6.19
N SER A 351 0.46 5.88 6.00
CA SER A 351 0.88 4.73 6.80
C SER A 351 2.39 4.70 7.00
N THR A 352 2.83 4.14 8.13
CA THR A 352 4.22 3.78 8.39
C THR A 352 4.43 2.28 8.23
N GLU A 353 5.67 1.79 8.33
CA GLU A 353 6.12 0.43 7.99
C GLU A 353 5.18 -0.72 8.37
N GLY A 354 4.63 -0.71 9.58
CA GLY A 354 3.76 -1.79 10.04
C GLY A 354 2.47 -1.96 9.23
N GLY A 355 1.99 -0.89 8.60
CA GLY A 355 0.74 -0.85 7.83
C GLY A 355 0.94 -0.90 6.32
N LEU A 356 2.17 -1.12 5.85
CA LEU A 356 2.44 -1.15 4.41
C LEU A 356 2.00 -2.44 3.72
N SER A 357 1.59 -3.45 4.49
CA SER A 357 1.01 -4.66 3.95
C SER A 357 -0.26 -4.35 3.14
N ARG A 358 -0.35 -4.91 1.92
CA ARG A 358 -1.46 -4.72 0.95
C ARG A 358 -1.56 -3.36 0.28
N LEU A 359 -0.70 -2.40 0.65
CA LEU A 359 -0.72 -1.08 0.02
C LEU A 359 -0.14 -1.08 -1.40
N GLY A 360 0.60 -2.12 -1.81
CA GLY A 360 1.17 -2.21 -3.15
C GLY A 360 0.12 -2.24 -4.26
N ASN A 361 -0.97 -2.99 -4.07
CA ASN A 361 -2.09 -2.99 -5.03
C ASN A 361 -2.85 -1.66 -5.02
N LEU A 362 -3.05 -1.08 -3.83
CA LEU A 362 -3.64 0.25 -3.69
C LEU A 362 -2.80 1.34 -4.36
N CYS A 363 -1.47 1.24 -4.35
CA CYS A 363 -0.61 2.16 -5.11
C CYS A 363 -0.76 1.96 -6.63
N ARG A 364 -1.02 0.73 -7.09
CA ARG A 364 -1.17 0.43 -8.52
C ARG A 364 -2.52 0.93 -9.06
N GLU A 365 -3.59 0.73 -8.29
CA GLU A 365 -4.97 1.04 -8.73
C GLU A 365 -5.49 2.38 -8.22
N GLY A 366 -4.93 2.89 -7.11
CA GLY A 366 -5.50 4.00 -6.34
C GLY A 366 -5.51 5.36 -7.03
N ARG A 367 -4.54 5.62 -7.94
CA ARG A 367 -4.50 6.87 -8.72
C ARG A 367 -5.79 7.11 -9.51
N ALA A 368 -6.30 6.06 -10.16
CA ALA A 368 -7.55 6.15 -10.94
C ALA A 368 -8.76 6.47 -10.05
N ASN A 369 -8.65 6.22 -8.75
CA ASN A 369 -9.74 6.28 -7.78
C ASN A 369 -9.67 7.57 -6.94
N GLY A 370 -8.83 8.54 -7.34
CA GLY A 370 -8.63 9.78 -6.60
C GLY A 370 -7.93 9.58 -5.25
N LEU A 371 -7.22 8.46 -5.05
CA LEU A 371 -6.46 8.19 -3.84
C LEU A 371 -5.01 8.62 -4.01
N ALA A 372 -4.40 9.09 -2.91
CA ALA A 372 -2.99 9.41 -2.84
C ALA A 372 -2.34 8.77 -1.61
N MET A 373 -1.35 7.91 -1.85
CA MET A 373 -0.65 7.20 -0.78
C MET A 373 0.54 8.05 -0.29
N VAL A 374 0.70 8.19 1.02
CA VAL A 374 1.87 8.82 1.67
C VAL A 374 2.49 7.81 2.63
N LEU A 375 3.41 7.01 2.10
CA LEU A 375 3.97 5.86 2.80
C LEU A 375 5.31 6.22 3.43
N ALA A 376 5.61 5.71 4.61
CA ALA A 376 6.87 5.94 5.29
C ALA A 376 7.55 4.62 5.69
N THR A 377 8.86 4.53 5.42
CA THR A 377 9.72 3.40 5.77
C THR A 377 11.06 3.86 6.32
N ALA A 378 11.59 3.14 7.31
CA ALA A 378 12.91 3.37 7.87
C ALA A 378 13.98 3.29 6.77
N ASP A 379 13.91 2.22 5.99
CA ASP A 379 14.85 1.93 4.92
C ASP A 379 14.22 1.01 3.86
N PRO A 380 14.71 1.01 2.60
CA PRO A 380 14.12 0.19 1.54
C PRO A 380 14.21 -1.33 1.79
N SER A 381 15.12 -1.79 2.64
CA SER A 381 15.22 -3.22 3.00
C SER A 381 14.13 -3.63 3.99
N SER A 382 13.66 -2.71 4.84
CA SER A 382 12.54 -2.95 5.75
C SER A 382 11.22 -3.18 4.99
N LEU A 383 11.02 -2.55 3.83
CA LEU A 383 9.93 -2.92 2.91
C LEU A 383 10.01 -4.38 2.46
N ARG A 384 11.21 -4.84 2.10
CA ARG A 384 11.44 -6.23 1.63
C ARG A 384 11.20 -7.27 2.73
N ARG A 385 11.32 -6.88 4.01
CA ARG A 385 10.99 -7.77 5.14
C ARG A 385 9.51 -8.12 5.21
N ILE A 386 8.64 -7.25 4.72
CA ILE A 386 7.20 -7.51 4.60
C ILE A 386 6.98 -8.50 3.47
N SER A 387 7.36 -8.13 2.25
CA SER A 387 7.30 -8.98 1.06
C SER A 387 8.07 -8.29 -0.07
N ASP A 388 8.92 -9.03 -0.79
CA ASP A 388 9.63 -8.49 -1.96
C ASP A 388 8.65 -7.96 -3.02
N LYS A 389 7.52 -8.65 -3.20
CA LYS A 389 6.48 -8.27 -4.17
C LYS A 389 5.81 -6.94 -3.79
N GLU A 390 5.48 -6.75 -2.51
CA GLU A 390 4.90 -5.49 -2.01
C GLU A 390 5.93 -4.36 -2.08
N ALA A 391 7.19 -4.63 -1.72
CA ALA A 391 8.26 -3.64 -1.82
C ALA A 391 8.44 -3.14 -3.25
N GLU A 392 8.49 -4.04 -4.24
CA GLU A 392 8.57 -3.68 -5.65
C GLU A 392 7.34 -2.91 -6.12
N ALA A 393 6.14 -3.31 -5.71
CA ALA A 393 4.90 -2.61 -6.05
C ALA A 393 4.87 -1.19 -5.48
N ILE A 394 5.23 -0.99 -4.21
CA ILE A 394 5.28 0.34 -3.59
C ILE A 394 6.36 1.21 -4.24
N MET A 395 7.56 0.67 -4.44
CA MET A 395 8.68 1.43 -5.01
C MET A 395 8.41 1.86 -6.46
N SER A 396 7.78 1.00 -7.27
CA SER A 396 7.48 1.29 -8.67
C SER A 396 6.30 2.23 -8.88
N ASN A 397 5.30 2.20 -7.98
CA ASN A 397 4.08 2.99 -8.10
C ASN A 397 4.07 4.26 -7.23
N THR A 398 5.22 4.65 -6.67
CA THR A 398 5.39 5.93 -5.97
C THR A 398 6.28 6.87 -6.79
N SER A 399 5.72 7.95 -7.34
CA SER A 399 6.49 8.90 -8.17
C SER A 399 7.45 9.74 -7.34
N THR A 400 6.98 10.23 -6.19
CA THR A 400 7.75 11.15 -5.33
C THR A 400 8.42 10.37 -4.20
N LYS A 401 9.74 10.49 -4.10
CA LYS A 401 10.55 9.84 -3.06
C LYS A 401 11.26 10.89 -2.21
N ILE A 402 11.06 10.82 -0.90
CA ILE A 402 11.65 11.76 0.06
C ILE A 402 12.63 10.98 0.92
N PHE A 403 13.91 11.32 0.86
CA PHE A 403 14.96 10.66 1.64
C PHE A 403 15.36 11.56 2.80
N MET A 404 15.02 11.20 4.02
CA MET A 404 15.55 11.82 5.23
C MET A 404 16.89 11.18 5.59
N HIS A 405 17.55 11.65 6.64
CA HIS A 405 18.80 11.04 7.09
C HIS A 405 18.57 9.55 7.41
N VAL A 406 19.52 8.71 7.00
CA VAL A 406 19.54 7.27 7.25
C VAL A 406 20.89 6.96 7.88
N ASP A 407 20.90 6.34 9.05
CA ASP A 407 22.15 5.98 9.73
C ASP A 407 22.97 5.01 8.86
N GLU A 408 24.25 5.34 8.63
CA GLU A 408 25.19 4.62 7.76
C GLU A 408 25.44 3.14 8.15
N LYS A 409 24.94 2.67 9.30
CA LYS A 409 25.18 1.31 9.79
C LYS A 409 24.31 0.22 9.14
N GLN A 410 23.35 0.57 8.29
CA GLN A 410 22.51 -0.40 7.56
C GLN A 410 22.85 -0.39 6.07
N GLY A 411 23.94 -1.08 5.74
CA GLY A 411 24.50 -1.17 4.39
C GLY A 411 23.54 -1.79 3.37
N ALA A 412 22.87 -0.94 2.59
CA ALA A 412 22.28 -1.24 1.27
C ALA A 412 21.89 0.02 0.47
N THR A 413 22.11 1.21 1.03
CA THR A 413 21.60 2.49 0.53
C THR A 413 22.42 3.03 -0.63
N ASP A 414 23.75 2.98 -0.58
CA ASP A 414 24.59 3.59 -1.62
C ASP A 414 24.41 2.96 -3.01
N ALA A 415 24.21 1.65 -3.11
CA ALA A 415 24.05 0.97 -4.40
C ALA A 415 22.64 1.12 -5.01
N THR A 416 21.61 1.36 -4.18
CA THR A 416 20.22 1.48 -4.65
C THR A 416 19.86 2.93 -4.97
N ILE A 417 20.38 3.88 -4.19
CA ILE A 417 20.24 5.31 -4.45
C ILE A 417 21.05 5.68 -5.71
N SER A 418 22.29 5.18 -5.86
CA SER A 418 23.13 5.48 -7.05
C SER A 418 22.67 4.87 -8.38
N LYS A 419 21.85 3.81 -8.36
CA LYS A 419 21.37 3.15 -9.59
C LYS A 419 20.08 3.74 -10.16
N ASN A 420 19.22 4.32 -9.31
CA ASN A 420 17.91 4.85 -9.73
C ASN A 420 17.81 6.38 -9.62
N VAL A 421 18.81 7.02 -9.01
CA VAL A 421 19.00 8.47 -9.00
C VAL A 421 20.36 8.70 -9.65
N GLU A 422 20.45 9.58 -10.66
CA GLU A 422 21.73 10.25 -10.92
C GLU A 422 22.03 11.09 -9.68
N VAL A 423 22.62 10.46 -8.66
CA VAL A 423 23.20 11.19 -7.54
C VAL A 423 24.46 11.81 -8.09
N PRO A 424 24.54 13.14 -8.26
CA PRO A 424 25.83 13.74 -8.53
C PRO A 424 26.73 13.38 -7.34
N ASP A 425 27.85 12.73 -7.66
CA ASP A 425 28.90 12.27 -6.74
C ASP A 425 29.15 13.34 -5.66
N LEU A 426 28.57 13.16 -4.46
CA LEU A 426 28.51 14.17 -3.40
C LEU A 426 29.91 14.54 -2.88
N THR A 427 30.90 13.65 -3.09
CA THR A 427 32.30 13.90 -2.75
C THR A 427 32.99 14.91 -3.69
N LYS A 428 32.50 15.10 -4.92
CA LYS A 428 33.06 16.08 -5.89
C LYS A 428 32.45 17.47 -5.79
N LEU A 429 31.38 17.63 -5.02
CA LEU A 429 30.66 18.90 -4.87
C LEU A 429 30.91 19.62 -3.53
N GLY A 430 31.66 19.04 -2.59
CA GLY A 430 32.06 19.72 -1.36
C GLY A 430 30.88 20.24 -0.52
N MET A 431 29.70 19.62 -0.64
CA MET A 431 28.47 20.11 -0.01
C MET A 431 28.14 19.28 1.23
N GLN A 432 28.46 19.85 2.40
CA GLN A 432 27.86 19.45 3.67
C GLN A 432 26.43 20.00 3.73
N GLU A 433 25.48 19.09 4.02
CA GLU A 433 24.10 19.34 4.45
C GLU A 433 23.18 20.09 3.45
N GLY A 434 22.13 19.43 2.93
CA GLY A 434 21.01 20.11 2.27
C GLY A 434 19.87 19.20 1.79
N ILE A 435 18.72 19.84 1.49
CA ILE A 435 17.64 19.20 0.75
C ILE A 435 17.99 19.21 -0.75
N ALA A 436 18.20 18.06 -1.40
CA ALA A 436 18.56 17.96 -2.81
C ALA A 436 17.43 17.35 -3.65
N CYS A 437 16.89 18.10 -4.61
CA CYS A 437 15.86 17.63 -5.54
C CYS A 437 16.49 17.22 -6.87
N CYS A 438 16.44 15.94 -7.23
CA CYS A 438 16.82 15.43 -8.55
C CYS A 438 15.54 14.98 -9.29
N ALA A 439 15.23 15.66 -10.39
CA ALA A 439 14.12 15.31 -11.26
C ALA A 439 14.61 14.47 -12.45
N GLY A 440 14.33 13.18 -12.43
CA GLY A 440 14.42 12.32 -13.62
C GLY A 440 13.18 12.50 -14.50
N LYS A 441 13.22 12.02 -15.75
CA LYS A 441 12.10 12.18 -16.72
C LYS A 441 10.74 11.66 -16.23
N HIS A 442 10.70 10.80 -15.20
CA HIS A 442 9.48 10.21 -14.64
C HIS A 442 9.47 10.04 -13.10
N GLN A 443 10.46 10.57 -12.37
CA GLN A 443 10.57 10.41 -10.90
C GLN A 443 11.20 11.65 -10.27
N THR A 444 10.61 12.12 -9.16
CA THR A 444 11.13 13.26 -8.38
C THR A 444 11.70 12.73 -7.07
N SER A 445 13.01 12.84 -6.89
CA SER A 445 13.70 12.47 -5.65
C SER A 445 14.06 13.73 -4.87
N ILE A 446 13.67 13.80 -3.60
CA ILE A 446 13.93 14.93 -2.70
C ILE A 446 14.67 14.40 -1.48
N ILE A 447 15.97 14.62 -1.41
CA ILE A 447 16.76 14.37 -0.20
C ILE A 447 16.43 15.50 0.77
N VAL A 448 16.21 15.22 2.05
CA VAL A 448 15.97 16.18 3.14
C VAL A 448 17.00 15.93 4.23
N SER A 449 18.01 16.78 4.37
CA SER A 449 18.93 16.70 5.52
C SER A 449 18.36 17.46 6.72
N SER A 450 18.01 16.75 7.79
CA SER A 450 17.80 17.36 9.12
C SER A 450 19.10 17.32 9.92
N PRO A 451 19.43 18.37 10.71
CA PRO A 451 20.52 18.26 11.67
C PRO A 451 20.19 17.19 12.73
N PRO A 452 21.18 16.45 13.27
CA PRO A 452 20.94 15.58 14.41
C PRO A 452 20.40 16.42 15.57
N SER A 453 19.34 15.94 16.20
CA SER A 453 18.77 16.54 17.40
C SER A 453 19.86 16.70 18.46
N ALA A 454 20.22 17.95 18.78
CA ALA A 454 21.01 18.24 19.96
C ALA A 454 20.16 17.86 21.19
N ILE A 455 20.60 16.80 21.88
CA ILE A 455 20.20 16.51 23.26
C ILE A 455 20.97 17.45 24.18
#